data_AF-A0A929XL51-F1
#
_entry.id   AF-A0A929XL51-F1
#
_cell.length_a   1.000
_cell.length_b   1.000
_cell.length_c   1.000
_cell.angle_alpha   90.00
_cell.angle_beta   90.00
_cell.angle_gamma   90.00
#
_symmetry.space_group_name_H-M   'P 1'
#
loop_
_entity.id
_entity.type
_entity.pdbx_description
1 polymer ?
#
loop_
_entity_poly.entity_id
_entity_poly.type
_entity_poly.pdbx_seq_one_letter_code
_entity_poly.pdbx_strand_id
1 'polypeptide(L)'
;HQACFYDLRLMRGENFDTRWQVRSDYEHFLRLFYKKEAKTHYIPMTIANYEGGGFSEQERNRKKSEEERRSIISLYLPEKKIHFYDLLRTLTLQPLRAKMAANPKTAGVYQAVKRGVYRIRGKKEEKR
;
A
#
# COMPACT_ATOMS: atom_id res chain seq x y z
N HIS A 1 3.98 -0.41 -6.85
CA HIS A 1 4.63 0.29 -5.73
C HIS A 1 4.18 1.76 -5.76
N GLN A 2 4.02 2.42 -4.60
CA GLN A 2 3.74 3.87 -4.56
C GLN A 2 5.06 4.61 -4.41
N ALA A 3 5.28 5.67 -5.18
CA ALA A 3 6.41 6.57 -5.01
C ALA A 3 5.91 7.89 -4.38
N CYS A 4 6.75 8.53 -3.58
CA CYS A 4 6.40 9.76 -2.88
C CYS A 4 7.59 10.71 -2.80
N PHE A 5 7.28 12.00 -2.71
CA PHE A 5 8.25 13.05 -2.40
C PHE A 5 8.06 13.50 -0.97
N TYR A 6 9.17 13.65 -0.25
CA TYR A 6 9.18 14.21 1.10
C TYR A 6 9.76 15.62 1.07
N ASP A 7 9.17 16.50 1.87
CA ASP A 7 9.86 17.72 2.25
C ASP A 7 11.12 17.34 3.05
N LEU A 8 12.26 17.93 2.68
CA LEU A 8 13.55 17.64 3.30
C LEU A 8 13.52 17.81 4.82
N ARG A 9 12.72 18.74 5.35
CA ARG A 9 12.59 18.99 6.79
C ARG A 9 12.00 17.79 7.53
N LEU A 10 11.04 17.10 6.92
CA LEU A 10 10.46 15.88 7.49
C LEU A 10 11.53 14.79 7.59
N MET A 11 12.37 14.66 6.57
CA MET A 11 13.42 13.63 6.55
C MET A 11 14.59 13.90 7.48
N ARG A 12 14.87 15.17 7.77
CA ARG A 12 15.89 15.55 8.76
C ARG A 12 15.40 15.43 10.21
N GLY A 13 14.10 15.61 10.43
CA GLY A 13 13.50 15.54 11.76
C GLY A 13 13.15 14.13 12.21
N GLU A 14 12.88 13.22 11.27
CA GLU A 14 12.38 11.88 11.55
C GLU A 14 13.15 10.84 10.73
N ASN A 15 13.95 10.03 11.40
CA ASN A 15 14.67 8.93 10.77
C ASN A 15 13.81 7.66 10.66
N PHE A 16 14.12 6.80 9.71
CA PHE A 16 13.52 5.47 9.64
C PHE A 16 13.85 4.66 10.89
N ASP A 17 12.85 3.99 11.44
CA ASP A 17 13.03 3.07 12.56
C ASP A 17 13.53 1.72 12.05
N THR A 18 14.78 1.40 12.36
CA THR A 18 15.48 0.21 11.87
C THR A 18 15.01 -1.09 12.52
N ARG A 19 14.10 -1.03 13.51
CA ARG A 19 13.44 -2.22 14.05
C ARG A 19 12.54 -2.89 13.00
N TRP A 20 12.02 -2.11 12.06
CA TRP A 20 11.20 -2.61 10.95
C TRP A 20 12.11 -2.92 9.76
N GLN A 21 12.32 -4.19 9.48
CA GLN A 21 13.28 -4.60 8.45
C GLN A 21 12.65 -4.67 7.07
N VAL A 22 11.32 -4.80 6.98
CA VAL A 22 10.60 -4.87 5.71
C VAL A 22 9.76 -3.62 5.46
N ARG A 23 9.24 -2.99 6.51
CA ARG A 23 8.23 -1.92 6.43
C ARG A 23 8.62 -0.62 7.16
N SER A 24 9.90 -0.29 7.20
CA SER A 24 10.37 0.97 7.80
C SER A 24 9.82 2.22 7.09
N ASP A 25 9.71 2.17 5.76
CA ASP A 25 9.11 3.21 4.95
C ASP A 25 7.62 3.42 5.27
N TYR A 26 6.88 2.34 5.42
CA TYR A 26 5.48 2.32 5.78
C TYR A 26 5.25 2.88 7.18
N GLU A 27 6.03 2.45 8.18
CA GLU A 27 5.95 3.00 9.53
C GLU A 27 6.24 4.49 9.55
N HIS A 28 7.32 4.92 8.89
CA HIS A 28 7.71 6.32 8.84
C HIS A 28 6.64 7.19 8.17
N PHE A 29 6.04 6.72 7.08
CA PHE A 29 4.91 7.41 6.44
C PHE A 29 3.71 7.55 7.38
N LEU A 30 3.34 6.50 8.10
CA LEU A 30 2.24 6.55 9.07
C LEU A 30 2.55 7.46 10.26
N ARG A 31 3.80 7.48 10.74
CA ARG A 31 4.22 8.38 11.81
C ARG A 31 4.09 9.83 11.40
N LEU A 32 4.57 10.17 10.21
CA LEU A 32 4.45 11.53 9.68
C LEU A 32 2.97 11.93 9.50
N PHE A 33 2.12 11.03 9.02
CA PHE A 33 0.70 11.31 8.83
C PHE A 33 -0.07 11.44 10.15
N TYR A 34 0.03 10.46 11.05
CA TYR A 34 -0.80 10.39 12.26
C TYR A 34 -0.25 11.14 13.46
N LYS A 35 1.08 11.31 13.58
CA LYS A 35 1.70 11.95 14.75
C LYS A 35 2.25 13.34 14.44
N LYS A 36 2.73 13.57 13.22
CA LYS A 36 3.26 14.88 12.80
C LYS A 36 2.27 15.67 11.96
N GLU A 37 1.10 15.11 11.69
CA GLU A 37 0.02 15.75 10.92
C GLU A 37 0.52 16.29 9.56
N ALA A 38 1.48 15.59 8.96
CA ALA A 38 2.05 15.98 7.68
C ALA A 38 0.94 15.93 6.62
N LYS A 39 0.78 17.04 5.88
CA LYS A 39 -0.20 17.15 4.81
C LYS A 39 0.25 16.32 3.61
N THR A 40 -0.61 15.43 3.15
CA THR A 40 -0.35 14.58 1.99
C THR A 40 -1.16 15.06 0.79
N HIS A 41 -0.50 15.20 -0.36
CA HIS A 41 -1.15 15.59 -1.61
C HIS A 41 -0.95 14.51 -2.66
N TYR A 42 -2.03 14.13 -3.34
CA TYR A 42 -1.95 13.22 -4.47
C TYR A 42 -1.51 13.98 -5.72
N ILE A 43 -0.49 13.47 -6.40
CA ILE A 43 0.01 14.02 -7.65
C ILE A 43 -0.28 12.99 -8.75
N PRO A 44 -1.16 13.30 -9.73
CA PRO A 44 -1.54 12.37 -10.79
C PRO A 44 -0.45 12.29 -11.89
N MET A 45 0.78 11.95 -11.50
CA MET A 45 1.94 11.87 -12.38
C MET A 45 2.70 10.56 -12.14
N THR A 46 3.09 9.89 -13.22
CA THR A 46 3.98 8.74 -13.15
C THR A 46 5.40 9.21 -12.92
N ILE A 47 5.98 8.86 -11.78
CA ILE A 47 7.35 9.26 -11.41
C ILE A 47 8.35 8.10 -11.39
N ALA A 48 7.87 6.84 -11.43
CA ALA A 48 8.72 5.67 -11.46
C ALA A 48 8.05 4.51 -12.22
N ASN A 49 8.85 3.82 -13.03
CA ASN A 49 8.52 2.50 -13.56
C ASN A 49 9.31 1.47 -12.75
N TYR A 50 8.65 0.81 -11.80
CA TYR A 50 9.29 -0.08 -10.83
C TYR A 50 9.04 -1.54 -11.18
N GLU A 51 10.11 -2.33 -11.19
CA GLU A 51 10.04 -3.78 -11.34
C GLU A 51 9.71 -4.45 -9.99
N GLY A 52 8.71 -5.33 -9.98
CA GLY A 52 8.33 -6.11 -8.80
C GLY A 52 9.38 -7.15 -8.38
N GLY A 53 9.10 -7.91 -7.33
CA GLY A 53 9.99 -8.98 -6.85
C GLY A 53 11.11 -8.53 -5.90
N GLY A 54 11.06 -7.28 -5.44
CA GLY A 54 11.98 -6.73 -4.43
C GLY A 54 11.90 -7.43 -3.07
N PHE A 55 12.76 -7.02 -2.14
CA PHE A 55 12.95 -7.66 -0.83
C PHE A 55 11.64 -7.96 -0.07
N SER A 56 10.70 -7.01 -0.06
CA SER A 56 9.41 -7.15 0.64
C SER A 56 8.42 -8.09 -0.04
N GLU A 57 8.60 -8.39 -1.34
CA GLU A 57 7.73 -9.26 -2.13
C GLU A 57 8.19 -10.73 -2.12
N GLN A 58 9.43 -10.98 -1.68
CA GLN A 58 9.99 -12.33 -1.51
C GLN A 58 9.17 -13.15 -0.52
N GLU A 59 8.93 -14.41 -0.86
CA GLU A 59 8.07 -15.30 -0.06
C GLU A 59 8.56 -15.44 1.40
N ARG A 60 9.88 -15.56 1.59
CA ARG A 60 10.52 -15.62 2.92
C ARG A 60 10.18 -14.43 3.82
N ASN A 61 9.92 -13.26 3.23
CA ASN A 61 9.67 -12.02 3.96
C ASN A 61 8.18 -11.71 4.11
N ARG A 62 7.27 -12.47 3.49
CA ARG A 62 5.82 -12.19 3.56
C ARG A 62 5.26 -12.29 4.97
N LYS A 63 5.65 -13.32 5.72
CA LYS A 63 5.19 -13.52 7.09
C LYS A 63 5.62 -12.35 7.97
N LYS A 64 6.91 -12.02 7.93
CA LYS A 64 7.49 -10.89 8.65
C LYS A 64 6.85 -9.55 8.24
N SER A 65 6.64 -9.33 6.95
CA SER A 65 5.98 -8.15 6.41
C SER A 65 4.58 -7.96 7.01
N GLU A 66 3.80 -9.04 7.16
CA GLU A 66 2.48 -8.98 7.78
C GLU A 66 2.53 -8.82 9.32
N GLU A 67 3.52 -9.41 9.98
CA GLU A 67 3.76 -9.20 11.42
C GLU A 67 4.11 -7.73 11.69
N GLU A 68 5.11 -7.18 10.98
CA GLU A 68 5.48 -5.77 11.06
C GLU A 68 4.29 -4.88 10.74
N ARG A 69 3.50 -5.19 9.70
CA ARG A 69 2.28 -4.43 9.39
C ARG A 69 1.34 -4.37 10.58
N ARG A 70 1.03 -5.51 11.21
CA ARG A 70 0.10 -5.58 12.35
C ARG A 70 0.61 -4.77 13.54
N SER A 71 1.90 -4.89 13.85
CA SER A 71 2.53 -4.14 14.92
C SER A 71 2.59 -2.64 14.63
N ILE A 72 2.86 -2.24 13.39
CA ILE A 72 2.92 -0.82 13.01
C ILE A 72 1.53 -0.19 13.06
N ILE A 73 0.50 -0.82 12.50
CA ILE A 73 -0.85 -0.21 12.47
C ILE A 73 -1.44 -0.02 13.87
N SER A 74 -1.12 -0.91 14.82
CA SER A 74 -1.63 -0.79 16.19
C SER A 74 -1.04 0.41 16.95
N LEU A 75 0.10 0.96 16.50
CA LEU A 75 0.66 2.19 17.06
C LEU A 75 -0.15 3.45 16.68
N TYR A 76 -0.91 3.38 15.59
CA TYR A 76 -1.51 4.56 14.95
C TYR A 76 -3.03 4.50 14.83
N LEU A 77 -3.62 3.30 14.76
CA LEU A 77 -5.04 3.11 14.54
C LEU A 77 -5.74 2.50 15.75
N PRO A 78 -6.97 2.93 16.09
CA PRO A 78 -7.81 2.24 17.05
C PRO A 78 -8.15 0.82 16.58
N GLU A 79 -8.26 -0.12 17.52
CA GLU A 79 -8.59 -1.54 17.24
C GLU A 79 -9.85 -1.70 16.40
N LYS A 80 -10.90 -0.91 16.68
CA LYS A 80 -12.14 -0.93 15.89
C LYS A 80 -11.92 -0.68 14.40
N LYS A 81 -11.03 0.26 14.04
CA LYS A 81 -10.68 0.52 12.63
C LYS A 81 -9.88 -0.62 12.03
N ILE A 82 -8.95 -1.19 12.80
CA ILE A 82 -8.14 -2.34 12.37
C ILE A 82 -9.06 -3.53 12.04
N HIS A 83 -9.98 -3.90 12.93
CA HIS A 83 -10.92 -4.99 12.71
C HIS A 83 -11.83 -4.74 11.51
N PHE A 84 -12.32 -3.51 11.35
CA PHE A 84 -13.13 -3.15 10.18
C PHE A 84 -12.36 -3.32 8.87
N TYR A 85 -11.11 -2.86 8.81
CA TYR A 85 -10.28 -3.03 7.61
C TYR A 85 -9.91 -4.50 7.35
N ASP A 86 -9.66 -5.29 8.39
CA ASP A 86 -9.42 -6.73 8.23
C ASP A 86 -10.68 -7.47 7.74
N LEU A 87 -11.87 -7.07 8.19
CA LEU A 87 -13.14 -7.57 7.65
C LEU A 87 -13.28 -7.23 6.17
N LEU A 88 -13.05 -5.98 5.78
CA LEU A 88 -13.09 -5.56 4.38
C LEU A 88 -12.07 -6.33 3.52
N ARG A 89 -10.86 -6.54 4.03
CA ARG A 89 -9.82 -7.33 3.33
C ARG A 89 -10.26 -8.77 3.10
N THR A 90 -10.98 -9.34 4.06
CA THR A 90 -11.54 -10.69 3.99
C THR A 90 -12.70 -10.75 2.98
N LEU A 91 -13.66 -9.83 3.07
CA LEU A 91 -14.80 -9.74 2.16
C LEU A 91 -14.37 -9.49 0.70
N THR A 92 -13.32 -8.72 0.49
CA THR A 92 -12.74 -8.45 -0.84
C THR A 92 -11.83 -9.57 -1.34
N LEU A 93 -11.72 -10.68 -0.60
CA LEU A 93 -10.92 -11.86 -0.93
C LEU A 93 -9.49 -11.48 -1.36
N GLN A 94 -8.87 -10.54 -0.64
CA GLN A 94 -7.54 -10.04 -0.95
C GLN A 94 -6.49 -11.13 -1.23
N PRO A 95 -6.40 -12.25 -0.47
CA PRO A 95 -5.44 -13.31 -0.79
C PRO A 95 -5.76 -14.03 -2.12
N LEU A 96 -7.04 -14.25 -2.44
CA LEU A 96 -7.44 -14.83 -3.72
C LEU A 96 -7.08 -13.89 -4.87
N ARG A 97 -7.37 -12.60 -4.71
CA ARG A 97 -7.02 -11.55 -5.68
C ARG A 97 -5.52 -11.48 -5.92
N ALA A 98 -4.70 -11.60 -4.88
CA ALA A 98 -3.25 -11.64 -4.99
C ALA A 98 -2.78 -12.89 -5.75
N LYS A 99 -3.34 -14.07 -5.45
CA LYS A 99 -3.02 -15.32 -6.17
C LYS A 99 -3.42 -15.27 -7.65
N MET A 100 -4.59 -14.71 -7.97
CA MET A 100 -5.04 -14.52 -9.35
C MET A 100 -4.13 -13.56 -10.14
N ALA A 101 -3.66 -12.50 -9.49
CA ALA A 101 -2.74 -11.56 -10.13
C ALA A 101 -1.33 -12.15 -10.35
N ALA A 102 -0.91 -13.10 -9.51
CA ALA A 102 0.39 -13.75 -9.60
C ALA A 102 0.44 -14.92 -10.59
N ASN A 103 -0.70 -15.52 -10.94
CA ASN A 103 -0.76 -16.65 -11.87
C ASN A 103 -0.86 -16.16 -13.33
N PRO A 104 0.09 -16.49 -14.22
CA PRO A 104 0.10 -16.02 -15.61
C PRO A 104 -1.20 -16.32 -16.39
N LYS A 105 -1.87 -17.45 -16.10
CA LYS A 105 -3.10 -17.88 -16.80
C LYS A 105 -4.34 -17.07 -16.39
N THR A 106 -4.42 -16.62 -15.14
CA THR A 106 -5.58 -15.89 -14.61
C THR A 106 -5.35 -14.39 -14.49
N ALA A 107 -4.09 -13.94 -14.48
CA ALA A 107 -3.71 -12.54 -14.42
C ALA A 107 -4.21 -11.75 -15.64
N GLY A 108 -4.12 -12.31 -16.85
CA GLY A 108 -4.57 -11.63 -18.08
C GLY A 108 -6.06 -11.26 -18.05
N VAL A 109 -6.92 -12.22 -17.68
CA VAL A 109 -8.37 -12.03 -17.56
C VAL A 109 -8.70 -11.05 -16.43
N TYR A 110 -8.07 -11.24 -15.26
CA TYR A 110 -8.27 -10.34 -14.12
C TYR A 110 -7.91 -8.89 -14.45
N GLN A 111 -6.77 -8.66 -15.11
CA GLN A 111 -6.34 -7.32 -15.51
C GLN A 111 -7.23 -6.74 -16.62
N ALA A 112 -7.76 -7.56 -17.54
CA ALA A 112 -8.68 -7.10 -18.57
C ALA A 112 -10.01 -6.61 -17.97
N VAL A 113 -10.62 -7.39 -17.07
CA VAL A 113 -11.84 -7.00 -16.34
C VAL A 113 -11.60 -5.72 -15.54
N LYS A 114 -10.48 -5.67 -14.80
CA LYS A 114 -10.09 -4.50 -14.02
C LYS A 114 -9.97 -3.24 -14.89
N ARG A 115 -9.28 -3.32 -16.03
CA ARG A 115 -9.15 -2.21 -16.99
C ARG A 115 -10.51 -1.76 -17.54
N GLY A 116 -11.40 -2.70 -17.85
CA GLY A 116 -12.76 -2.39 -18.31
C GLY A 116 -13.54 -1.56 -17.28
N VAL A 117 -13.52 -1.98 -16.01
CA VAL A 117 -14.18 -1.26 -14.91
C VAL A 117 -13.60 0.15 -14.73
N TYR A 118 -12.27 0.30 -14.71
CA TYR A 118 -11.65 1.63 -14.60
C TYR A 118 -11.96 2.53 -15.79
N ARG A 119 -12.06 1.99 -17.01
CA ARG A 119 -12.42 2.77 -18.21
C ARG A 119 -13.86 3.29 -18.14
N ILE A 120 -14.78 2.48 -17.63
CA ILE A 120 -16.18 2.89 -17.42
C ILE A 120 -16.26 3.96 -16.33
N ARG A 121 -15.46 3.85 -15.27
CA ARG A 121 -15.44 4.83 -14.16
C ARG A 121 -14.74 6.13 -14.51
N GLY A 122 -13.60 6.09 -15.21
CA GLY A 122 -12.85 7.27 -15.66
C GLY A 122 -13.67 8.13 -16.65
N LYS A 123 -14.43 7.50 -17.56
CA LYS A 123 -15.40 8.21 -18.42
C LYS A 123 -16.52 8.91 -17.64
N LYS A 124 -16.77 8.53 -16.38
CA LYS A 124 -17.81 9.11 -15.53
C LYS A 124 -17.29 10.31 -14.72
N GLU A 125 -15.98 10.38 -14.49
CA GLU A 125 -15.31 11.51 -13.82
C GLU A 125 -14.97 12.63 -14.82
N GLU A 126 -14.70 12.32 -16.08
CA GLU A 126 -14.44 13.30 -17.17
C GLU A 126 -15.71 14.01 -17.67
N LYS A 127 -16.89 13.49 -17.34
CA LYS A 127 -18.22 14.03 -17.71
C LYS A 127 -18.91 14.82 -16.59
N ARG A 128 -18.20 15.10 -15.49
CA ARG A 128 -18.71 15.80 -14.31
C ARG A 128 -17.88 17.04 -14.05
#